data_AF-A0AAP4X226-F1
#
_entry.id   AF-A0AAP4X226-F1
#
_cell.length_a   1.000
_cell.length_b   1.000
_cell.length_c   1.000
_cell.angle_alpha   90.00
_cell.angle_beta   90.00
_cell.angle_gamma   90.00
#
_symmetry.space_group_name_H-M   'P 1'
#
loop_
_entity.id
_entity.type
_entity.pdbx_description
1 polymer ?
#
loop_
_entity_poly.entity_id
_entity_poly.type
_entity_poly.pdbx_seq_one_letter_code
_entity_poly.pdbx_strand_id
1 'polypeptide(L)'
;MSDWKCDDKEWMKQRKKEWLQYRTNISEALVEVTDLSKEELISLKSYFFTGDTNALETLYKIRSGLLLQLWLHPSENIDTLKQVFNRYCEEKKDYSDIPAYRMNDRNTFYSSAQHRHKIPYKGASLLNGREWVIDQVFMPQTLEECIELEGESERERLVRKFCMDPCYDWGDFLTRKERFDTDICVNKIDIWKSAVKLSFEQYKKEKGFVWFIEDLDTFLASTGEKHPKQIKLAQDIIDAINDPEMPQALRDRVEEIRTSQYATE
;
A
#
# COMPACT_ATOMS: atom_id res chain seq x y z
N MET A 1 21.22 1.01 16.99
CA MET A 1 21.43 2.43 16.66
C MET A 1 20.07 3.06 16.46
N SER A 2 19.82 4.27 16.97
CA SER A 2 18.54 4.96 16.73
C SER A 2 18.41 5.29 15.25
N ASP A 3 17.20 5.12 14.68
CA ASP A 3 16.92 5.54 13.29
C ASP A 3 16.94 7.06 13.14
N TRP A 4 16.80 7.80 14.25
CA TRP A 4 16.99 9.24 14.31
C TRP A 4 18.46 9.58 14.50
N LYS A 5 19.05 10.19 13.48
CA LYS A 5 20.45 10.65 13.47
C LYS A 5 20.55 12.10 13.94
N CYS A 6 20.09 12.37 15.16
CA CYS A 6 20.00 13.72 15.72
C CYS A 6 21.34 14.48 15.72
N ASP A 7 22.44 13.77 15.88
CA ASP A 7 23.80 14.33 15.91
C ASP A 7 24.36 14.60 14.50
N ASP A 8 23.75 14.04 13.46
CA ASP A 8 24.11 14.29 12.07
C ASP A 8 23.46 15.59 11.58
N LYS A 9 24.29 16.63 11.43
CA LYS A 9 23.86 17.97 11.03
C LYS A 9 23.23 18.02 9.64
N GLU A 10 23.74 17.24 8.69
CA GLU A 10 23.20 17.23 7.32
C GLU A 10 21.88 16.47 7.29
N TRP A 11 21.77 15.35 8.02
CA TRP A 11 20.51 14.64 8.20
C TRP A 11 19.43 15.56 8.81
N MET A 12 19.76 16.26 9.91
CA MET A 12 18.84 17.20 10.55
C MET A 12 18.43 18.37 9.65
N LYS A 13 19.35 18.88 8.83
CA LYS A 13 19.07 19.94 7.86
C LYS A 13 18.09 19.46 6.79
N GLN A 14 18.29 18.25 6.27
CA GLN A 14 17.39 17.63 5.29
C GLN A 14 16.01 17.37 5.90
N ARG A 15 15.94 16.79 7.12
CA ARG A 15 14.67 16.58 7.82
C ARG A 15 13.90 17.89 8.03
N LYS A 16 14.58 18.97 8.43
CA LYS A 16 13.93 20.28 8.58
C LYS A 16 13.30 20.80 7.27
N LYS A 17 13.94 20.51 6.13
CA LYS A 17 13.39 20.83 4.80
C LYS A 17 12.17 19.97 4.48
N GLU A 18 12.25 18.66 4.72
CA GLU A 18 11.15 17.71 4.49
C GLU A 18 9.92 18.02 5.33
N TRP A 19 10.11 18.44 6.58
CA TRP A 19 8.99 18.76 7.49
C TRP A 19 8.00 19.76 6.89
N LEU A 20 8.46 20.71 6.08
CA LEU A 20 7.57 21.65 5.41
C LEU A 20 6.59 20.93 4.48
N GLN A 21 7.08 19.94 3.73
CA GLN A 21 6.24 19.16 2.82
C GLN A 21 5.33 18.18 3.58
N TYR A 22 5.84 17.51 4.61
CA TYR A 22 5.03 16.67 5.49
C TYR A 22 3.90 17.47 6.14
N ARG A 23 4.20 18.66 6.66
CA ARG A 23 3.20 19.52 7.29
C ARG A 23 2.08 19.89 6.32
N THR A 24 2.42 20.29 5.09
CA THR A 24 1.43 20.59 4.04
C THR A 24 0.60 19.34 3.70
N ASN A 25 1.26 18.21 3.48
CA ASN A 25 0.56 16.97 3.12
C ASN A 25 -0.29 16.45 4.28
N ILE A 26 0.09 16.61 5.55
CA ILE A 26 -0.76 16.22 6.69
C ILE A 26 -2.08 16.99 6.67
N SER A 27 -2.06 18.30 6.38
CA SER A 27 -3.27 19.11 6.27
C SER A 27 -4.13 18.79 5.05
N GLU A 28 -3.55 18.25 3.98
CA GLU A 28 -4.24 18.00 2.70
C GLU A 28 -4.67 16.54 2.50
N ALA A 29 -3.83 15.59 2.90
CA ALA A 29 -3.95 14.16 2.58
C ALA A 29 -4.83 13.38 3.58
N LEU A 30 -4.91 13.86 4.82
CA LEU A 30 -5.71 13.25 5.87
C LEU A 30 -6.79 14.26 6.23
N VAL A 31 -7.91 14.24 5.50
CA VAL A 31 -9.04 15.17 5.67
C VAL A 31 -9.61 15.16 7.11
N GLU A 32 -9.37 14.10 7.88
CA GLU A 32 -9.74 14.02 9.31
C GLU A 32 -8.69 14.65 10.27
N VAL A 33 -7.55 15.13 9.74
CA VAL A 33 -6.43 15.73 10.49
C VAL A 33 -6.41 17.26 10.32
N THR A 34 -7.42 17.83 9.67
CA THR A 34 -7.60 19.29 9.56
C THR A 34 -7.81 19.98 10.91
N ASP A 35 -8.08 19.22 11.98
CA ASP A 35 -8.37 19.73 13.32
C ASP A 35 -7.21 19.54 14.33
N LEU A 36 -5.97 19.26 13.87
CA LEU A 36 -4.85 19.19 14.81
C LEU A 36 -4.64 20.52 15.53
N SER A 37 -4.69 20.47 16.86
CA SER A 37 -4.26 21.54 17.75
C SER A 37 -2.79 21.90 17.52
N LYS A 38 -2.43 23.10 17.98
CA LYS A 38 -1.05 23.57 17.92
C LYS A 38 -0.11 22.66 18.72
N GLU A 39 -0.56 22.17 19.87
CA GLU A 39 0.18 21.22 20.72
C GLU A 39 0.41 19.89 20.00
N GLU A 40 -0.59 19.37 19.29
CA GLU A 40 -0.46 18.14 18.51
C GLU A 40 0.56 18.32 17.37
N LEU A 41 0.49 19.41 16.63
CA LEU A 41 1.47 19.70 15.57
C LEU A 41 2.89 19.86 16.11
N ILE A 42 3.06 20.44 17.30
CA ILE A 42 4.38 20.53 17.97
C ILE A 42 4.88 19.13 18.34
N SER A 43 4.00 18.27 18.86
CA SER A 43 4.33 16.89 19.22
C SER A 43 4.76 16.09 17.99
N LEU A 44 3.98 16.14 16.89
CA LEU A 44 4.33 15.48 15.63
C LEU A 44 5.68 15.95 15.09
N LYS A 45 5.94 17.26 15.17
CA LYS A 45 7.23 17.82 14.75
C LYS A 45 8.38 17.33 15.62
N SER A 46 8.19 17.23 16.94
CA SER A 46 9.19 16.69 17.88
C SER A 46 9.51 15.25 17.50
N TYR A 47 8.49 14.40 17.38
CA TYR A 47 8.64 13.00 16.97
C TYR A 47 9.36 12.87 15.63
N PHE A 48 8.96 13.64 14.62
CA PHE A 48 9.58 13.61 13.30
C PHE A 48 11.09 13.96 13.36
N PHE A 49 11.50 14.92 14.18
CA PHE A 49 12.89 15.33 14.26
C PHE A 49 13.77 14.48 15.16
N THR A 50 13.25 13.98 16.28
CA THR A 50 14.10 13.38 17.33
C THR A 50 13.63 12.02 17.82
N GLY A 51 12.45 11.57 17.41
CA GLY A 51 11.84 10.34 17.93
C GLY A 51 11.40 10.49 19.39
N ASP A 52 11.19 11.73 19.85
CA ASP A 52 10.79 12.05 21.22
C ASP A 52 9.58 11.22 21.64
N THR A 53 9.79 10.33 22.61
CA THR A 53 8.76 9.41 23.09
C THR A 53 7.64 10.14 23.84
N ASN A 54 7.90 11.34 24.36
CA ASN A 54 6.85 12.13 25.01
C ASN A 54 5.78 12.59 24.00
N ALA A 55 6.15 12.73 22.73
CA ALA A 55 5.20 13.05 21.66
C ALA A 55 4.27 11.87 21.31
N LEU A 56 4.57 10.66 21.77
CA LEU A 56 3.78 9.46 21.48
C LEU A 56 2.44 9.47 22.19
N GLU A 57 2.37 10.01 23.41
CA GLU A 57 1.09 10.16 24.13
C GLU A 57 0.09 10.93 23.28
N THR A 58 0.53 12.03 22.66
CA THR A 58 -0.29 12.82 21.74
C THR A 58 -0.72 11.97 20.54
N LEU A 59 0.21 11.25 19.91
CA LEU A 59 -0.10 10.34 18.79
C LEU A 59 -1.08 9.23 19.17
N TYR A 60 -1.04 8.71 20.40
CA TYR A 60 -1.98 7.68 20.87
C TYR A 60 -3.41 8.22 21.00
N LYS A 61 -3.59 9.53 21.21
CA LYS A 61 -4.92 10.14 21.31
C LYS A 61 -5.49 10.51 19.93
N ILE A 62 -4.63 10.74 18.94
CA ILE A 62 -5.06 11.05 17.57
C ILE A 62 -5.71 9.83 16.91
N ARG A 63 -6.81 10.07 16.19
CA ARG A 63 -7.58 9.06 15.47
C ARG A 63 -6.68 8.24 14.55
N SER A 64 -6.04 8.87 13.56
CA SER A 64 -5.12 8.21 12.61
C SER A 64 -3.66 8.22 13.09
N GLY A 65 -3.44 8.18 14.40
CA GLY A 65 -2.11 8.32 15.00
C GLY A 65 -1.13 7.22 14.60
N LEU A 66 -1.58 5.98 14.40
CA LEU A 66 -0.73 4.89 13.92
C LEU A 66 -0.17 5.18 12.52
N LEU A 67 -1.03 5.57 11.59
CA LEU A 67 -0.62 5.93 10.23
C LEU A 67 0.35 7.12 10.26
N LEU A 68 0.05 8.16 11.06
CA LEU A 68 0.95 9.30 11.24
C LEU A 68 2.30 8.89 11.81
N GLN A 69 2.33 8.00 12.81
CA GLN A 69 3.58 7.56 13.40
C GLN A 69 4.45 6.79 12.40
N LEU A 70 3.87 5.85 11.65
CA LEU A 70 4.58 5.10 10.61
C LEU A 70 5.08 6.00 9.48
N TRP A 71 4.26 6.98 9.10
CA TRP A 71 4.60 7.93 8.06
C TRP A 71 5.74 8.87 8.46
N LEU A 72 5.73 9.37 9.70
CA LEU A 72 6.75 10.30 10.21
C LEU A 72 8.06 9.62 10.61
N HIS A 73 8.04 8.30 10.83
CA HIS A 73 9.21 7.51 11.19
C HIS A 73 10.27 7.57 10.06
N PRO A 74 11.57 7.77 10.36
CA PRO A 74 12.58 7.93 9.32
C PRO A 74 12.98 6.60 8.64
N SER A 75 12.85 5.46 9.33
CA SER A 75 13.22 4.15 8.79
C SER A 75 12.35 3.73 7.60
N GLU A 76 12.96 3.10 6.60
CA GLU A 76 12.29 2.38 5.51
C GLU A 76 12.38 0.85 5.71
N ASN A 77 12.97 0.39 6.81
CA ASN A 77 13.05 -1.02 7.12
C ASN A 77 11.69 -1.53 7.63
N ILE A 78 11.16 -2.55 6.97
CA ILE A 78 9.84 -3.12 7.25
C ILE A 78 9.77 -3.71 8.66
N ASP A 79 10.81 -4.41 9.12
CA ASP A 79 10.81 -5.04 10.44
C ASP A 79 10.82 -3.99 11.56
N THR A 80 11.61 -2.92 11.39
CA THR A 80 11.56 -1.75 12.29
C THR A 80 10.16 -1.16 12.34
N LEU A 81 9.53 -0.93 11.19
CA LEU A 81 8.19 -0.35 11.14
C LEU A 81 7.11 -1.29 11.70
N LYS A 82 7.25 -2.62 11.54
CA LYS A 82 6.41 -3.62 12.21
C LYS A 82 6.55 -3.56 13.73
N GLN A 83 7.76 -3.36 14.25
CA GLN A 83 7.95 -3.15 15.69
C GLN A 83 7.25 -1.87 16.18
N VAL A 84 7.32 -0.78 15.40
CA VAL A 84 6.58 0.46 15.70
C VAL A 84 5.08 0.22 15.70
N PHE A 85 4.56 -0.49 14.69
CA PHE A 85 3.14 -0.85 14.60
C PHE A 85 2.68 -1.63 15.83
N ASN A 86 3.37 -2.73 16.16
CA ASN A 86 3.01 -3.60 17.28
C ASN A 86 3.06 -2.85 18.60
N ARG A 87 4.11 -2.05 18.81
CA ARG A 87 4.27 -1.22 19.99
C ARG A 87 3.14 -0.20 20.14
N TYR A 88 2.77 0.50 19.07
CA TYR A 88 1.67 1.46 19.10
C TYR A 88 0.33 0.77 19.42
N CYS A 89 0.08 -0.40 18.83
CA CYS A 89 -1.14 -1.17 19.09
C CYS A 89 -1.26 -1.63 20.55
N GLU A 90 -0.14 -1.96 21.20
CA GLU A 90 -0.12 -2.27 22.63
C GLU A 90 -0.23 -1.02 23.51
N GLU A 91 0.66 -0.03 23.33
CA GLU A 91 0.74 1.15 24.20
C GLU A 91 -0.52 2.03 24.10
N LYS A 92 -1.20 2.12 22.94
CA LYS A 92 -2.40 2.97 22.79
C LYS A 92 -3.53 2.57 23.75
N LYS A 93 -3.60 1.28 24.14
CA LYS A 93 -4.64 0.77 25.06
C LYS A 93 -4.65 1.50 26.40
N ASP A 94 -3.51 2.04 26.82
CA ASP A 94 -3.37 2.79 28.08
C ASP A 94 -3.86 4.25 27.98
N TYR A 95 -4.08 4.75 26.75
CA TYR A 95 -4.42 6.16 26.48
C TYR A 95 -5.77 6.36 25.81
N SER A 96 -6.34 5.30 25.21
CA SER A 96 -7.59 5.37 24.47
C SER A 96 -8.26 4.01 24.37
N ASP A 97 -9.57 3.97 24.61
CA ASP A 97 -10.41 2.79 24.35
C ASP A 97 -10.65 2.54 22.85
N ILE A 98 -10.24 3.49 22.00
CA ILE A 98 -10.38 3.37 20.55
C ILE A 98 -9.30 2.43 20.02
N PRO A 99 -9.66 1.40 19.23
CA PRO A 99 -8.68 0.51 18.61
C PRO A 99 -7.62 1.28 17.82
N ALA A 100 -6.36 0.87 17.97
CA ALA A 100 -5.23 1.46 17.27
C ALA A 100 -5.32 1.32 15.75
N TYR A 101 -5.96 0.24 15.30
CA TYR A 101 -6.05 -0.14 13.91
C TYR A 101 -7.51 -0.34 13.51
N ARG A 102 -7.98 0.39 12.49
CA ARG A 102 -9.39 0.39 12.07
C ARG A 102 -9.53 0.42 10.56
N MET A 103 -10.65 -0.11 10.09
CA MET A 103 -11.01 -0.11 8.66
C MET A 103 -11.00 1.29 8.04
N ASN A 104 -11.48 2.33 8.77
CA ASN A 104 -11.47 3.70 8.25
C ASN A 104 -10.06 4.21 8.00
N ASP A 105 -9.10 3.94 8.88
CA ASP A 105 -7.72 4.38 8.71
C ASP A 105 -7.05 3.68 7.51
N ARG A 106 -7.36 2.40 7.28
CA ARG A 106 -6.97 1.68 6.06
C ARG A 106 -7.56 2.29 4.80
N ASN A 107 -8.85 2.59 4.81
CA ASN A 107 -9.54 3.18 3.65
C ASN A 107 -8.97 4.58 3.33
N THR A 108 -8.64 5.36 4.36
CA THR A 108 -7.93 6.63 4.22
C THR A 108 -6.57 6.42 3.59
N PHE A 109 -5.74 5.53 4.16
CA PHE A 109 -4.43 5.20 3.59
C PHE A 109 -4.53 4.77 2.13
N TYR A 110 -5.42 3.81 1.82
CA TYR A 110 -5.61 3.29 0.48
C TYR A 110 -6.04 4.39 -0.51
N SER A 111 -6.96 5.27 -0.10
CA SER A 111 -7.39 6.40 -0.93
C SER A 111 -6.27 7.43 -1.20
N SER A 112 -5.35 7.58 -0.26
CA SER A 112 -4.18 8.46 -0.40
C SER A 112 -3.04 7.81 -1.20
N ALA A 113 -2.89 6.49 -1.11
CA ALA A 113 -1.75 5.75 -1.65
C ALA A 113 -1.93 5.21 -3.08
N GLN A 114 -3.16 5.12 -3.58
CA GLN A 114 -3.43 4.69 -4.95
C GLN A 114 -3.03 5.76 -5.98
N HIS A 115 -2.52 5.34 -7.15
CA HIS A 115 -2.19 6.25 -8.26
C HIS A 115 -3.41 7.00 -8.81
N ARG A 116 -4.60 6.38 -8.78
CA ARG A 116 -5.90 7.00 -9.07
C ARG A 116 -6.42 7.71 -7.82
N HIS A 117 -5.79 8.83 -7.46
CA HIS A 117 -6.25 9.64 -6.35
C HIS A 117 -7.70 10.07 -6.58
N LYS A 118 -8.61 9.66 -5.69
CA LYS A 118 -10.01 10.13 -5.71
C LYS A 118 -10.10 11.63 -5.43
N ILE A 119 -9.10 12.19 -4.76
CA ILE A 119 -8.98 13.61 -4.42
C ILE A 119 -7.90 14.23 -5.32
N PRO A 120 -8.15 15.36 -6.01
CA PRO A 120 -7.15 16.03 -6.83
C PRO A 120 -5.90 16.40 -6.01
N TYR A 121 -4.76 15.79 -6.31
CA TYR A 121 -3.47 16.15 -5.73
C TYR A 121 -2.52 16.62 -6.83
N LYS A 122 -1.89 17.79 -6.62
CA LYS A 122 -0.85 18.33 -7.50
C LYS A 122 0.53 17.83 -7.05
N GLY A 123 0.78 16.55 -7.27
CA GLY A 123 2.07 15.93 -6.99
C GLY A 123 2.08 14.44 -7.31
N ALA A 124 3.24 13.81 -7.19
CA ALA A 124 3.42 12.38 -7.48
C ALA A 124 3.01 11.45 -6.33
N SER A 125 2.84 12.00 -5.12
CA SER A 125 2.55 11.23 -3.90
C SER A 125 2.03 12.12 -2.77
N LEU A 126 0.95 11.67 -2.13
CA LEU A 126 0.37 12.31 -0.94
C LEU A 126 1.17 11.98 0.33
N LEU A 127 1.81 10.82 0.40
CA LEU A 127 2.58 10.35 1.56
C LEU A 127 4.10 10.45 1.35
N ASN A 128 4.55 11.40 0.53
CA ASN A 128 5.97 11.73 0.31
C ASN A 128 6.84 10.54 -0.15
N GLY A 129 6.27 9.62 -0.94
CA GLY A 129 6.96 8.45 -1.47
C GLY A 129 7.00 7.25 -0.54
N ARG A 130 6.34 7.34 0.62
CA ARG A 130 6.35 6.29 1.65
C ARG A 130 5.18 5.32 1.55
N GLU A 131 4.31 5.50 0.55
CA GLU A 131 3.15 4.64 0.32
C GLU A 131 3.52 3.16 0.30
N TRP A 132 4.54 2.78 -0.49
CA TRP A 132 4.92 1.39 -0.70
C TRP A 132 5.45 0.68 0.56
N VAL A 133 6.15 1.42 1.45
CA VAL A 133 6.68 0.85 2.69
C VAL A 133 5.62 0.80 3.77
N ILE A 134 4.77 1.83 3.85
CA ILE A 134 3.65 1.84 4.79
C ILE A 134 2.66 0.74 4.44
N ASP A 135 2.36 0.51 3.16
CA ASP A 135 1.43 -0.52 2.71
C ASP A 135 1.83 -1.93 3.19
N GLN A 136 3.13 -2.27 3.18
CA GLN A 136 3.66 -3.57 3.62
C GLN A 136 3.55 -3.83 5.13
N VAL A 137 3.30 -2.78 5.92
CA VAL A 137 3.19 -2.87 7.38
C VAL A 137 1.76 -2.62 7.83
N PHE A 138 1.09 -1.68 7.19
CA PHE A 138 -0.21 -1.16 7.60
C PHE A 138 -1.37 -1.86 6.93
N MET A 139 -1.20 -2.50 5.77
CA MET A 139 -2.26 -3.25 5.10
C MET A 139 -2.06 -4.75 5.29
N PRO A 140 -3.14 -5.56 5.31
CA PRO A 140 -3.00 -7.01 5.24
C PRO A 140 -2.31 -7.42 3.94
N GLN A 141 -1.39 -8.37 4.03
CA GLN A 141 -0.60 -8.89 2.91
C GLN A 141 -1.15 -10.20 2.37
N THR A 142 -2.02 -10.88 3.12
CA THR A 142 -2.75 -12.08 2.68
C THR A 142 -4.26 -11.90 2.80
N LEU A 143 -5.02 -12.77 2.11
CA LEU A 143 -6.48 -12.70 2.16
C LEU A 143 -6.98 -13.16 3.54
N GLU A 144 -6.33 -14.14 4.12
CA GLU A 144 -6.61 -14.70 5.45
C GLU A 144 -6.46 -13.62 6.52
N GLU A 145 -5.36 -12.87 6.51
CA GLU A 145 -5.19 -11.70 7.40
C GLU A 145 -6.32 -10.70 7.22
N CYS A 146 -6.73 -10.43 5.98
CA CYS A 146 -7.81 -9.48 5.72
C CYS A 146 -9.16 -9.99 6.24
N ILE A 147 -9.47 -11.28 6.10
CA ILE A 147 -10.71 -11.90 6.61
C ILE A 147 -10.68 -11.95 8.14
N GLU A 148 -9.56 -12.27 8.77
CA GLU A 148 -9.42 -12.23 10.23
C GLU A 148 -9.74 -10.83 10.78
N LEU A 149 -9.31 -9.79 10.06
CA LEU A 149 -9.51 -8.40 10.46
C LEU A 149 -10.92 -7.86 10.18
N GLU A 150 -11.53 -8.22 9.05
CA GLU A 150 -12.84 -7.70 8.63
C GLU A 150 -14.02 -8.59 9.03
N GLY A 151 -13.74 -9.86 9.36
CA GLY A 151 -14.71 -10.87 9.73
C GLY A 151 -15.14 -11.77 8.57
N GLU A 152 -15.53 -12.99 8.93
CA GLU A 152 -15.93 -14.06 8.00
C GLU A 152 -17.11 -13.66 7.08
N SER A 153 -18.00 -12.78 7.56
CA SER A 153 -19.13 -12.27 6.78
C SER A 153 -18.70 -11.49 5.53
N GLU A 154 -17.48 -10.95 5.52
CA GLU A 154 -16.94 -10.18 4.40
C GLU A 154 -16.19 -11.04 3.38
N ARG A 155 -16.03 -12.36 3.64
CA ARG A 155 -15.19 -13.26 2.84
C ARG A 155 -15.48 -13.16 1.35
N GLU A 156 -16.74 -13.33 0.93
CA GLU A 156 -17.10 -13.33 -0.50
C GLU A 156 -16.71 -12.02 -1.20
N ARG A 157 -16.98 -10.88 -0.54
CA ARG A 157 -16.62 -9.56 -1.06
C ARG A 157 -15.10 -9.40 -1.17
N LEU A 158 -14.35 -9.81 -0.15
CA LEU A 158 -12.89 -9.69 -0.10
C LEU A 158 -12.21 -10.60 -1.14
N VAL A 159 -12.68 -11.84 -1.24
CA VAL A 159 -12.22 -12.81 -2.24
C VAL A 159 -12.39 -12.25 -3.65
N ARG A 160 -13.59 -11.77 -4.00
CA ARG A 160 -13.83 -11.16 -5.32
C ARG A 160 -12.94 -9.95 -5.55
N LYS A 161 -12.85 -9.06 -4.55
CA LYS A 161 -12.04 -7.84 -4.59
C LYS A 161 -10.58 -8.17 -4.91
N PHE A 162 -9.95 -9.04 -4.12
CA PHE A 162 -8.52 -9.33 -4.27
C PHE A 162 -8.21 -10.31 -5.41
N CYS A 163 -9.19 -11.05 -5.92
CA CYS A 163 -9.04 -11.82 -7.15
C CYS A 163 -9.03 -10.91 -8.41
N MET A 164 -9.73 -9.77 -8.38
CA MET A 164 -9.97 -8.95 -9.58
C MET A 164 -9.33 -7.56 -9.56
N ASP A 165 -9.40 -6.82 -8.46
CA ASP A 165 -8.87 -5.44 -8.38
C ASP A 165 -7.37 -5.38 -8.76
N PRO A 166 -6.49 -6.29 -8.28
CA PRO A 166 -5.08 -6.27 -8.67
C PRO A 166 -4.88 -6.42 -10.18
N CYS A 167 -5.70 -7.23 -10.87
CA CYS A 167 -5.60 -7.40 -12.33
C CYS A 167 -5.81 -6.07 -13.07
N TYR A 168 -6.79 -5.27 -12.64
CA TYR A 168 -7.04 -3.94 -13.22
C TYR A 168 -5.93 -2.94 -12.86
N ASP A 169 -5.47 -2.93 -11.62
CA ASP A 169 -4.42 -2.03 -11.16
C ASP A 169 -3.08 -2.34 -11.86
N TRP A 170 -2.77 -3.61 -12.09
CA TRP A 170 -1.56 -4.03 -12.80
C TRP A 170 -1.60 -3.72 -14.29
N GLY A 171 -2.73 -3.91 -14.97
CA GLY A 171 -2.87 -3.51 -16.38
C GLY A 171 -2.59 -2.01 -16.59
N ASP A 172 -3.12 -1.16 -15.71
CA ASP A 172 -2.81 0.28 -15.68
C ASP A 172 -1.33 0.54 -15.39
N PHE A 173 -0.76 -0.13 -14.39
CA PHE A 173 0.64 0.05 -14.00
C PHE A 173 1.62 -0.32 -15.13
N LEU A 174 1.33 -1.38 -15.88
CA LEU A 174 2.18 -1.85 -16.98
C LEU A 174 2.13 -0.94 -18.21
N THR A 175 1.06 -0.15 -18.39
CA THR A 175 0.86 0.68 -19.59
C THR A 175 1.14 2.17 -19.38
N ARG A 176 1.12 2.66 -18.14
CA ARG A 176 1.36 4.07 -17.83
C ARG A 176 2.83 4.49 -17.88
N LYS A 177 3.07 5.80 -17.80
CA LYS A 177 4.40 6.43 -17.96
C LYS A 177 4.96 7.11 -16.71
N GLU A 178 4.20 7.15 -15.62
CA GLU A 178 4.57 7.89 -14.41
C GLU A 178 4.11 7.17 -13.12
N ARG A 179 4.52 7.72 -11.97
CA ARG A 179 4.12 7.29 -10.61
C ARG A 179 4.51 5.85 -10.27
N PHE A 180 5.62 5.35 -10.81
CA PHE A 180 6.06 3.98 -10.52
C PHE A 180 6.56 3.80 -9.10
N ASP A 181 7.14 4.85 -8.51
CA ASP A 181 7.82 4.73 -7.23
C ASP A 181 6.91 4.78 -6.01
N THR A 182 5.69 5.28 -6.21
CA THR A 182 4.75 5.60 -5.15
C THR A 182 3.54 4.66 -5.14
N ASP A 183 3.44 3.76 -6.11
CA ASP A 183 2.29 2.87 -6.23
C ASP A 183 2.41 1.63 -5.36
N ILE A 184 1.32 1.31 -4.68
CA ILE A 184 1.19 0.17 -3.76
C ILE A 184 0.72 -1.11 -4.45
N CYS A 185 0.31 -1.06 -5.73
CA CYS A 185 -0.19 -2.24 -6.44
C CYS A 185 0.87 -3.34 -6.55
N VAL A 186 2.15 -2.98 -6.53
CA VAL A 186 3.27 -3.93 -6.58
C VAL A 186 3.33 -4.85 -5.35
N ASN A 187 2.72 -4.45 -4.23
CA ASN A 187 2.69 -5.25 -3.00
C ASN A 187 1.51 -6.23 -2.96
N LYS A 188 0.71 -6.33 -4.03
CA LYS A 188 -0.56 -7.10 -4.00
C LYS A 188 -0.45 -8.55 -4.48
N ILE A 189 0.77 -9.01 -4.79
CA ILE A 189 1.00 -10.36 -5.32
C ILE A 189 0.53 -11.44 -4.33
N ASP A 190 0.93 -11.38 -3.06
CA ASP A 190 0.63 -12.44 -2.10
C ASP A 190 -0.87 -12.53 -1.74
N ILE A 191 -1.52 -11.38 -1.54
CA ILE A 191 -2.97 -11.33 -1.30
C ILE A 191 -3.76 -11.80 -2.52
N TRP A 192 -3.31 -11.46 -3.73
CA TRP A 192 -3.89 -11.94 -4.97
C TRP A 192 -3.73 -13.46 -5.12
N LYS A 193 -2.54 -14.01 -4.86
CA LYS A 193 -2.29 -15.46 -4.87
C LYS A 193 -3.25 -16.18 -3.93
N SER A 194 -3.41 -15.67 -2.71
CA SER A 194 -4.30 -16.23 -1.69
C SER A 194 -5.77 -16.21 -2.17
N ALA A 195 -6.23 -15.11 -2.76
CA ALA A 195 -7.58 -15.01 -3.31
C ALA A 195 -7.81 -15.95 -4.51
N VAL A 196 -6.88 -16.00 -5.46
CA VAL A 196 -6.97 -16.85 -6.66
C VAL A 196 -6.98 -18.33 -6.28
N LYS A 197 -6.15 -18.76 -5.32
CA LYS A 197 -6.16 -20.15 -4.80
C LYS A 197 -7.56 -20.58 -4.33
N LEU A 198 -8.32 -19.65 -3.73
CA LEU A 198 -9.65 -19.95 -3.19
C LEU A 198 -10.78 -19.85 -4.21
N SER A 199 -10.69 -18.96 -5.19
CA SER A 199 -11.87 -18.56 -5.98
C SER A 199 -11.67 -18.45 -7.48
N PHE A 200 -10.51 -18.81 -8.03
CA PHE A 200 -10.25 -18.60 -9.45
C PHE A 200 -11.33 -19.22 -10.35
N GLU A 201 -11.80 -20.43 -10.05
CA GLU A 201 -12.84 -21.12 -10.80
C GLU A 201 -14.14 -20.31 -10.96
N GLN A 202 -14.53 -19.56 -9.93
CA GLN A 202 -15.72 -18.73 -9.94
C GLN A 202 -15.56 -17.50 -10.84
N TYR A 203 -14.35 -16.93 -10.90
CA TYR A 203 -14.08 -15.66 -11.57
C TYR A 203 -13.25 -15.78 -12.86
N LYS A 204 -12.85 -16.98 -13.29
CA LYS A 204 -11.98 -17.21 -14.46
C LYS A 204 -12.50 -16.65 -15.79
N LYS A 205 -13.81 -16.39 -15.87
CA LYS A 205 -14.49 -15.83 -17.06
C LYS A 205 -14.65 -14.30 -17.01
N GLU A 206 -14.20 -13.65 -15.93
CA GLU A 206 -14.29 -12.20 -15.81
C GLU A 206 -13.37 -11.52 -16.83
N LYS A 207 -13.91 -10.51 -17.54
CA LYS A 207 -13.19 -9.79 -18.59
C LYS A 207 -11.90 -9.12 -18.10
N GLY A 208 -11.89 -8.67 -16.84
CA GLY A 208 -10.73 -8.04 -16.24
C GLY A 208 -9.48 -8.93 -16.23
N PHE A 209 -9.66 -10.24 -16.09
CA PHE A 209 -8.55 -11.18 -16.14
C PHE A 209 -8.00 -11.35 -17.56
N VAL A 210 -8.88 -11.33 -18.58
CA VAL A 210 -8.48 -11.40 -19.99
C VAL A 210 -7.65 -10.17 -20.37
N TRP A 211 -8.18 -8.98 -20.11
CA TRP A 211 -7.47 -7.72 -20.41
C TRP A 211 -6.13 -7.64 -19.69
N PHE A 212 -6.06 -8.09 -18.45
CA PHE A 212 -4.82 -8.14 -17.70
C PHE A 212 -3.73 -9.00 -18.38
N ILE A 213 -4.09 -10.20 -18.87
CA ILE A 213 -3.13 -11.06 -19.58
C ILE A 213 -2.72 -10.43 -20.93
N GLU A 214 -3.66 -9.81 -21.64
CA GLU A 214 -3.36 -9.09 -22.89
C GLU A 214 -2.43 -7.88 -22.67
N ASP A 215 -2.66 -7.09 -21.62
CA ASP A 215 -1.82 -5.97 -21.21
C ASP A 215 -0.42 -6.46 -20.82
N LEU A 216 -0.32 -7.56 -20.08
CA LEU A 216 0.95 -8.18 -19.70
C LEU A 216 1.74 -8.65 -20.94
N ASP A 217 1.10 -9.38 -21.84
CA ASP A 217 1.76 -9.91 -23.04
C ASP A 217 2.16 -8.76 -24.00
N THR A 218 1.33 -7.73 -24.12
CA THR A 218 1.64 -6.49 -24.86
C THR A 218 2.84 -5.78 -24.24
N PHE A 219 2.85 -5.63 -22.91
CA PHE A 219 3.97 -5.04 -22.19
C PHE A 219 5.26 -5.83 -22.47
N LEU A 220 5.23 -7.16 -22.39
CA LEU A 220 6.39 -8.01 -22.64
C LEU A 220 6.89 -7.91 -24.08
N ALA A 221 6.00 -7.90 -25.07
CA ALA A 221 6.33 -7.80 -26.49
C ALA A 221 6.84 -6.41 -26.92
N SER A 222 6.52 -5.35 -26.16
CA SER A 222 6.94 -3.99 -26.50
C SER A 222 8.47 -3.82 -26.45
N THR A 223 9.02 -3.08 -27.42
CA THR A 223 10.45 -2.80 -27.58
C THR A 223 10.89 -1.45 -27.00
N GLY A 224 9.94 -0.69 -26.43
CA GLY A 224 10.21 0.59 -25.79
C GLY A 224 11.00 0.43 -24.49
N GLU A 225 11.58 1.54 -24.02
CA GLU A 225 12.20 1.59 -22.70
C GLU A 225 11.14 1.34 -21.62
N LYS A 226 11.40 0.38 -20.73
CA LYS A 226 10.50 -0.05 -19.65
C LYS A 226 11.07 0.36 -18.31
N HIS A 227 10.21 0.79 -17.39
CA HIS A 227 10.66 1.10 -16.05
C HIS A 227 11.03 -0.18 -15.27
N PRO A 228 12.14 -0.21 -14.49
CA PRO A 228 12.54 -1.40 -13.75
C PRO A 228 11.46 -2.00 -12.84
N LYS A 229 10.62 -1.16 -12.22
CA LYS A 229 9.49 -1.62 -11.39
C LYS A 229 8.37 -2.30 -12.19
N GLN A 230 8.14 -1.88 -13.43
CA GLN A 230 7.17 -2.56 -14.30
C GLN A 230 7.70 -3.93 -14.74
N ILE A 231 8.99 -4.00 -15.07
CA ILE A 231 9.66 -5.27 -15.40
C ILE A 231 9.57 -6.23 -14.21
N LYS A 232 9.90 -5.74 -13.00
CA LYS A 232 9.82 -6.55 -11.78
C LYS A 232 8.41 -7.07 -11.54
N LEU A 233 7.40 -6.18 -11.55
CA LEU A 233 6.02 -6.59 -11.35
C LEU A 233 5.55 -7.62 -12.38
N ALA A 234 5.87 -7.41 -13.66
CA ALA A 234 5.55 -8.36 -14.72
C ALA A 234 6.17 -9.75 -14.45
N GLN A 235 7.43 -9.79 -14.00
CA GLN A 235 8.08 -11.04 -13.62
C GLN A 235 7.41 -11.69 -12.40
N ASP A 236 7.14 -10.91 -11.34
CA ASP A 236 6.50 -11.40 -10.12
C ASP A 236 5.10 -11.99 -10.43
N ILE A 237 4.36 -11.39 -11.37
CA ILE A 237 3.07 -11.91 -11.88
C ILE A 237 3.26 -13.24 -12.61
N ILE A 238 4.23 -13.31 -13.53
CA ILE A 238 4.51 -14.54 -14.31
C ILE A 238 4.90 -15.68 -13.37
N ASP A 239 5.77 -15.39 -12.40
CA ASP A 239 6.22 -16.35 -11.40
C ASP A 239 5.04 -16.81 -10.55
N ALA A 240 4.16 -15.89 -10.14
CA ALA A 240 2.95 -16.23 -9.41
C ALA A 240 2.00 -17.11 -10.23
N ILE A 241 1.76 -16.84 -11.52
CA ILE A 241 0.91 -17.69 -12.39
C ILE A 241 1.48 -19.10 -12.52
N ASN A 242 2.81 -19.20 -12.64
CA ASN A 242 3.51 -20.47 -12.85
C ASN A 242 3.84 -21.22 -11.56
N ASP A 243 3.55 -20.64 -10.40
CA ASP A 243 3.75 -21.27 -9.10
C ASP A 243 2.97 -22.60 -9.02
N PRO A 244 3.64 -23.73 -8.71
CA PRO A 244 2.99 -25.04 -8.60
C PRO A 244 1.85 -25.10 -7.58
N GLU A 245 1.86 -24.23 -6.56
CA GLU A 245 0.79 -24.17 -5.56
C GLU A 245 -0.47 -23.47 -6.08
N MET A 246 -0.40 -22.80 -7.22
CA MET A 246 -1.55 -22.13 -7.82
C MET A 246 -2.43 -23.13 -8.61
N PRO A 247 -3.76 -22.90 -8.67
CA PRO A 247 -4.68 -23.81 -9.34
C PRO A 247 -4.29 -24.05 -10.81
N GLN A 248 -4.33 -25.31 -11.26
CA GLN A 248 -4.03 -25.64 -12.66
C GLN A 248 -4.93 -24.88 -13.65
N ALA A 249 -6.20 -24.68 -13.27
CA ALA A 249 -7.15 -23.90 -14.05
C ALA A 249 -6.68 -22.47 -14.38
N LEU A 250 -5.85 -21.86 -13.52
CA LEU A 250 -5.25 -20.55 -13.79
C LEU A 250 -4.35 -20.62 -15.03
N ARG A 251 -3.43 -21.59 -15.07
CA ARG A 251 -2.51 -21.78 -16.19
C ARG A 251 -3.25 -22.17 -17.46
N ASP A 252 -4.22 -23.08 -17.35
CA ASP A 252 -5.06 -23.49 -18.48
C ASP A 252 -5.80 -22.29 -19.07
N ARG A 253 -6.35 -21.41 -18.21
CA ARG A 253 -7.05 -20.20 -18.65
C ARG A 253 -6.11 -19.19 -19.31
N VAL A 254 -4.89 -19.02 -18.79
CA VAL A 254 -3.88 -18.13 -19.40
C VAL A 254 -3.46 -18.65 -20.77
N GLU A 255 -3.26 -19.97 -20.92
CA GLU A 255 -2.97 -20.59 -22.22
C GLU A 255 -4.15 -20.45 -23.19
N GLU A 256 -5.37 -20.66 -22.72
CA GLU A 256 -6.58 -20.42 -23.51
C GLU A 256 -6.61 -18.98 -24.03
N ILE A 257 -6.46 -17.98 -23.16
CA ILE A 257 -6.43 -16.55 -23.54
C ILE A 257 -5.37 -16.30 -24.61
N ARG A 258 -4.15 -16.80 -24.43
CA ARG A 258 -3.03 -16.59 -25.37
C ARG A 258 -3.23 -17.25 -26.74
N THR A 259 -3.97 -18.35 -26.78
CA THR A 259 -4.26 -19.08 -28.03
C THR A 259 -5.51 -18.53 -28.72
N SER A 260 -6.44 -17.98 -27.96
CA SER A 260 -7.64 -17.30 -28.46
C SER A 260 -7.33 -15.86 -28.86
N GLN A 261 -7.70 -15.43 -30.07
CA GLN A 261 -7.53 -14.04 -30.52
C GLN A 261 -8.58 -13.09 -29.89
N TYR A 262 -8.70 -13.04 -28.55
CA TYR A 262 -9.71 -12.21 -27.86
C TYR A 262 -9.59 -10.71 -28.18
N ALA A 263 -8.39 -10.22 -28.50
CA ALA A 263 -8.13 -8.83 -28.87
C ALA A 263 -8.78 -8.37 -30.21
N THR A 264 -9.53 -9.24 -30.90
CA THR A 264 -10.18 -8.93 -32.19
C THR A 264 -11.71 -8.89 -32.19
N GLU A 265 -12.39 -9.00 -31.04
CA GLU A 265 -13.86 -8.82 -30.93
C GLU A 265 -14.29 -7.59 -30.12
#